data_AF-A0A966UIV4-F1
#
_entry.id   AF-A0A966UIV4-F1
#
_cell.length_a   1.000
_cell.length_b   1.000
_cell.length_c   1.000
_cell.angle_alpha   90.00
_cell.angle_beta   90.00
_cell.angle_gamma   90.00
#
_symmetry.space_group_name_H-M   'P 1'
#
loop_
_entity.id
_entity.type
_entity.pdbx_description
1 polymer ?
#
loop_
_entity_poly.entity_id
_entity_poly.type
_entity_poly.pdbx_seq_one_letter_code
_entity_poly.pdbx_strand_id
1 'polypeptide(L)'
;INALVLDICSPDRIYRGWRTAQQNATRNGVTTRDVGHLGVLLDESERRLPILTVQDSASHSLAWLGSVFGARTVPVGVDEFGQSGTIAELYGTFDLLPEQLVNAALLALS
;
A
#
# COMPACT_ATOMS: atom_id res chain seq x y z
N ILE A 1 12.34 1.14 -16.54
CA ILE A 1 11.75 0.42 -15.40
C ILE A 1 10.27 0.29 -15.70
N ASN A 2 9.72 -0.92 -15.66
CA ASN A 2 8.28 -1.12 -15.81
C ASN A 2 7.64 -1.06 -14.42
N ALA A 3 6.46 -0.46 -14.33
CA ALA A 3 5.70 -0.37 -13.09
C ALA A 3 4.23 -0.67 -13.38
N LEU A 4 3.60 -1.39 -12.45
CA LEU A 4 2.15 -1.48 -12.36
C LEU A 4 1.67 -0.33 -11.46
N VAL A 5 0.67 0.43 -11.91
CA VAL A 5 0.09 1.53 -11.14
C VAL A 5 -1.37 1.20 -10.87
N LEU A 6 -1.74 1.17 -9.59
CA LEU A 6 -3.10 0.96 -9.14
C LEU A 6 -3.61 2.23 -8.46
N ASP A 7 -4.68 2.81 -8.99
CA ASP A 7 -5.44 3.85 -8.30
C ASP A 7 -6.54 3.20 -7.44
N ILE A 8 -6.48 3.41 -6.13
CA ILE A 8 -7.35 2.76 -5.16
C ILE A 8 -8.27 3.81 -4.52
N CYS A 9 -9.47 3.97 -5.08
CA CYS A 9 -10.44 4.93 -4.57
C CYS A 9 -11.14 4.49 -3.26
N SER A 10 -11.07 3.20 -2.90
CA SER A 10 -11.76 2.65 -1.72
C SER A 10 -10.90 1.62 -0.99
N PRO A 11 -9.78 2.03 -0.37
CA PRO A 11 -8.85 1.12 0.28
C PRO A 11 -9.48 0.36 1.44
N ASP A 12 -10.42 0.96 2.17
CA ASP A 12 -11.19 0.29 3.23
C ASP A 12 -11.97 -0.93 2.73
N ARG A 13 -12.58 -0.87 1.53
CA ARG A 13 -13.32 -2.03 0.97
C ARG A 13 -12.37 -3.18 0.64
N ILE A 14 -11.19 -2.86 0.10
CA ILE A 14 -10.15 -3.85 -0.21
C ILE A 14 -9.63 -4.47 1.08
N TYR A 15 -9.33 -3.67 2.10
CA TYR A 15 -8.90 -4.13 3.42
C TYR A 15 -9.95 -5.02 4.09
N ARG A 16 -11.23 -4.61 4.11
CA ARG A 16 -12.32 -5.40 4.71
C ARG A 16 -12.48 -6.76 4.04
N GLY A 17 -12.41 -6.82 2.70
CA GLY A 17 -12.47 -8.08 1.97
C GLY A 17 -11.37 -9.05 2.42
N TRP A 18 -10.12 -8.58 2.41
CA TRP A 18 -8.97 -9.37 2.88
C TRP A 18 -9.09 -9.76 4.36
N ARG A 19 -9.52 -8.82 5.22
CA ARG A 19 -9.64 -9.07 6.66
C ARG A 19 -10.74 -10.06 6.98
N THR A 20 -11.90 -9.98 6.33
CA THR A 20 -13.02 -10.91 6.51
C THR A 20 -12.61 -12.34 6.13
N ALA A 21 -11.90 -12.53 5.01
CA ALA A 21 -11.38 -13.84 4.63
C ALA A 21 -10.48 -14.43 5.73
N GLN A 22 -9.53 -13.64 6.24
CA GLN A 22 -8.67 -14.05 7.35
C GLN A 22 -9.46 -14.32 8.65
N GLN A 23 -10.44 -13.48 9.00
CA GLN A 23 -11.27 -13.69 10.20
C GLN A 23 -12.03 -15.02 10.12
N ASN A 24 -12.62 -15.33 8.97
CA ASN A 24 -13.34 -16.59 8.75
C ASN A 24 -12.39 -17.79 8.85
N ALA A 25 -11.20 -17.69 8.27
CA ALA A 25 -10.16 -18.71 8.37
C ALA A 25 -9.74 -18.97 9.83
N THR A 26 -9.44 -17.91 10.58
CA THR A 26 -9.06 -18.01 12.00
C THR A 26 -10.18 -18.60 12.86
N ARG A 27 -11.43 -18.17 12.68
CA ARG A 27 -12.57 -18.68 13.47
C ARG A 27 -12.83 -20.16 13.26
N ASN A 28 -12.55 -20.68 12.07
CA ASN A 28 -12.80 -22.07 11.72
C ASN A 28 -11.55 -22.95 11.78
N GLY A 29 -10.38 -22.38 12.15
CA GLY A 29 -9.12 -23.13 12.22
C GLY A 29 -8.64 -23.66 10.87
N VAL A 30 -8.93 -22.95 9.77
CA VAL A 30 -8.54 -23.35 8.41
C VAL A 30 -7.61 -22.32 7.77
N THR A 31 -6.88 -22.72 6.74
CA THR A 31 -6.12 -21.80 5.88
C THR A 31 -7.03 -21.19 4.82
N THR A 32 -6.76 -19.95 4.40
CA THR A 32 -7.43 -19.31 3.26
C THR A 32 -6.43 -18.81 2.22
N ARG A 33 -6.83 -18.90 0.95
CA ARG A 33 -6.17 -18.22 -0.18
C ARG A 33 -6.99 -17.05 -0.71
N ASP A 34 -8.16 -16.81 -0.13
CA ASP A 34 -9.00 -15.68 -0.47
C ASP A 34 -8.36 -14.39 0.07
N VAL A 35 -8.04 -13.49 -0.85
CA VAL A 35 -7.44 -12.18 -0.58
C VAL A 35 -8.38 -11.03 -0.96
N GLY A 36 -9.65 -11.34 -1.23
CA GLY A 36 -10.65 -10.37 -1.65
C GLY A 36 -10.32 -9.74 -3.01
N HIS A 37 -10.79 -8.50 -3.20
CA HIS A 37 -10.73 -7.81 -4.48
C HIS A 37 -9.30 -7.53 -4.97
N LEU A 38 -8.33 -7.39 -4.07
CA LEU A 38 -6.94 -7.14 -4.46
C LEU A 38 -6.36 -8.25 -5.36
N GLY A 39 -6.76 -9.50 -5.12
CA GLY A 39 -6.32 -10.63 -5.94
C GLY A 39 -6.88 -10.64 -7.36
N VAL A 40 -7.92 -9.84 -7.63
CA VAL A 40 -8.52 -9.65 -8.96
C VAL A 40 -7.77 -8.57 -9.75
N LEU A 41 -7.13 -7.62 -9.05
CA LEU A 41 -6.38 -6.52 -9.65
C LEU A 41 -4.97 -6.92 -10.09
N LEU A 42 -4.50 -8.11 -9.71
CA LEU A 42 -3.11 -8.55 -9.86
C LEU A 42 -3.01 -9.94 -10.48
N ASP A 43 -2.23 -10.04 -11.54
CA ASP A 43 -1.81 -11.30 -12.11
C ASP A 43 -0.82 -12.03 -11.19
N GLU A 44 -0.66 -13.34 -11.37
CA GLU A 44 0.23 -14.13 -10.51
C GLU A 44 1.69 -13.62 -10.53
N SER A 45 2.15 -13.14 -11.68
CA SER A 45 3.49 -12.55 -11.83
C SER A 45 3.68 -11.22 -11.08
N GLU A 46 2.59 -10.54 -10.72
CA GLU A 46 2.60 -9.21 -10.12
C GLU A 46 2.51 -9.25 -8.58
N ARG A 47 2.02 -10.35 -8.01
CA ARG A 47 1.66 -10.48 -6.58
C ARG A 47 2.82 -10.24 -5.60
N ARG A 48 4.07 -10.40 -6.02
CA ARG A 48 5.26 -10.20 -5.15
C ARG A 48 6.16 -9.06 -5.63
N LEU A 49 5.70 -8.23 -6.56
CA LEU A 49 6.43 -7.02 -6.93
C LEU A 49 6.58 -6.12 -5.70
N PRO A 50 7.73 -5.45 -5.51
CA PRO A 50 7.87 -4.44 -4.47
C PRO A 50 6.82 -3.35 -4.62
N ILE A 51 6.27 -2.91 -3.49
CA ILE A 51 5.16 -1.97 -3.43
C ILE A 51 5.66 -0.65 -2.84
N LEU A 52 5.41 0.44 -3.56
CA LEU A 52 5.41 1.80 -3.00
C LEU A 52 3.95 2.21 -2.83
N THR A 53 3.50 2.44 -1.59
CA THR A 53 2.15 3.01 -1.37
C THR A 53 2.28 4.50 -1.19
N VAL A 54 1.44 5.29 -1.87
CA VAL A 54 1.46 6.75 -1.83
C VAL A 54 0.08 7.25 -1.45
N GLN A 55 -0.01 8.11 -0.44
CA GLN A 55 -1.26 8.69 -0.01
C GLN A 55 -1.07 9.99 0.77
N ASP A 56 -1.98 10.95 0.57
CA ASP A 56 -2.12 12.12 1.44
C ASP A 56 -2.95 11.74 2.69
N SER A 57 -2.46 10.74 3.42
CA SER A 57 -3.04 10.21 4.65
C SER A 57 -2.00 9.39 5.41
N ALA A 58 -2.32 8.90 6.61
CA ALA A 58 -1.39 8.17 7.44
C ALA A 58 -0.75 6.98 6.71
N SER A 59 0.60 6.94 6.66
CA SER A 59 1.36 6.03 5.79
C SER A 59 1.02 4.56 6.08
N HIS A 60 0.82 4.24 7.35
CA HIS A 60 0.50 2.90 7.84
C HIS A 60 -0.83 2.34 7.31
N SER A 61 -1.77 3.17 6.84
CA SER A 61 -3.12 2.73 6.46
C SER A 61 -3.13 1.82 5.23
N LEU A 62 -2.08 1.87 4.39
CA LEU A 62 -1.87 0.99 3.24
C LEU A 62 -0.68 0.04 3.39
N ALA A 63 0.13 0.19 4.44
CA ALA A 63 1.32 -0.64 4.66
C ALA A 63 1.00 -2.16 4.73
N TRP A 64 -0.23 -2.52 5.11
CA TRP A 64 -0.68 -3.91 5.17
C TRP A 64 -0.70 -4.62 3.80
N LEU A 65 -0.73 -3.88 2.68
CA LEU A 65 -0.76 -4.46 1.33
C LEU A 65 0.43 -5.41 1.09
N GLY A 66 1.61 -5.10 1.64
CA GLY A 66 2.78 -5.97 1.59
C GLY A 66 2.54 -7.35 2.20
N SER A 67 1.72 -7.42 3.25
CA SER A 67 1.43 -8.66 3.96
C SER A 67 0.51 -9.61 3.19
N VAL A 68 -0.21 -9.14 2.17
CA VAL A 68 -1.17 -9.99 1.43
C VAL A 68 -0.46 -11.13 0.71
N PHE A 69 0.68 -10.82 0.09
CA PHE A 69 1.47 -11.78 -0.70
C PHE A 69 2.95 -11.83 -0.27
N GLY A 70 3.32 -11.12 0.80
CA GLY A 70 4.70 -11.06 1.30
C GLY A 70 5.62 -10.20 0.43
N ALA A 71 5.11 -9.11 -0.12
CA ALA A 71 5.89 -8.16 -0.91
C ALA A 71 6.65 -7.18 -0.01
N ARG A 72 7.86 -6.77 -0.44
CA ARG A 72 8.57 -5.63 0.16
C ARG A 72 7.71 -4.38 -0.04
N THR A 73 7.50 -3.59 1.02
CA THR A 73 6.64 -2.40 0.96
C THR A 73 7.32 -1.19 1.57
N VAL A 74 7.30 -0.08 0.86
CA VAL A 74 7.71 1.25 1.32
C VAL A 74 6.46 2.13 1.39
N PRO A 75 5.91 2.40 2.58
CA PRO A 75 4.76 3.26 2.72
C PRO A 75 5.19 4.73 2.80
N VAL A 76 4.58 5.57 1.97
CA VAL A 76 4.76 7.03 1.97
C VAL A 76 3.41 7.69 2.24
N GLY A 77 3.39 8.61 3.20
CA GLY A 77 2.21 9.38 3.58
C GLY A 77 2.47 10.31 4.75
N VAL A 78 1.40 10.80 5.35
CA VAL A 78 1.41 11.87 6.36
C VAL A 78 1.35 11.30 7.77
N ASP A 79 2.46 11.30 8.50
CA ASP A 79 2.54 10.71 9.84
C ASP A 79 2.66 11.73 10.98
N GLU A 80 2.77 13.02 10.66
CA GLU A 80 2.78 14.13 11.62
C GLU A 80 1.76 15.21 11.23
N PHE A 81 1.32 16.00 12.21
CA PHE A 81 0.35 17.07 12.02
C PHE A 81 0.86 18.39 12.61
N GLY A 82 0.34 19.52 12.12
CA GLY A 82 0.60 20.86 12.66
C GLY A 82 1.44 21.77 11.76
N GLN A 83 1.79 21.32 10.56
CA GLN A 83 2.55 22.07 9.58
C GLN A 83 1.65 23.10 8.87
N SER A 84 2.24 24.23 8.49
CA SER A 84 1.59 25.25 7.67
C SER A 84 2.52 25.61 6.52
N GLY A 85 1.98 25.70 5.31
CA GLY A 85 2.75 25.95 4.10
C GLY A 85 1.90 25.79 2.85
N THR A 86 2.53 25.97 1.69
CA THR A 86 1.98 25.63 0.39
C THR A 86 1.87 24.11 0.23
N ILE A 87 1.05 23.65 -0.72
CA ILE A 87 0.90 22.21 -1.02
C ILE A 87 2.27 21.57 -1.32
N ALA A 88 3.12 22.26 -2.09
CA ALA A 88 4.46 21.74 -2.42
C ALA A 88 5.37 21.62 -1.18
N GLU A 89 5.33 22.59 -0.27
CA GLU A 89 6.11 22.52 0.99
C GLU A 89 5.61 21.40 1.90
N LEU A 90 4.28 21.24 2.01
CA LEU A 90 3.70 20.15 2.80
C LEU A 90 4.02 18.78 2.19
N TYR A 91 3.88 18.63 0.87
CA TYR A 91 4.21 17.38 0.20
C TYR A 91 5.71 17.06 0.28
N GLY A 92 6.57 18.08 0.20
CA GLY A 92 8.02 17.92 0.43
C GLY A 92 8.34 17.45 1.85
N THR A 93 7.60 17.92 2.85
CA THR A 93 7.77 17.52 4.26
C THR A 93 7.43 16.04 4.48
N PHE A 94 6.47 15.49 3.72
CA PHE A 94 5.98 14.12 3.86
C PHE A 94 6.42 13.16 2.75
N ASP A 95 7.49 13.49 2.03
CA ASP A 95 8.06 12.66 0.97
C ASP A 95 7.14 12.38 -0.23
N LEU A 96 6.16 13.25 -0.48
CA LEU A 96 5.15 13.12 -1.54
C LEU A 96 5.53 13.81 -2.85
N LEU A 97 6.71 14.45 -2.95
CA LEU A 97 7.17 15.02 -4.23
C LEU A 97 7.65 13.93 -5.20
N PRO A 98 7.55 14.14 -6.53
CA PRO A 98 7.91 13.14 -7.53
C PRO A 98 9.31 12.53 -7.34
N GLU A 99 10.32 13.35 -7.06
CA GLU A 99 11.70 12.90 -6.82
C GLU A 99 11.85 12.04 -5.56
N GLN A 100 11.07 12.35 -4.50
CA GLN A 100 11.06 11.57 -3.26
C GLN A 100 10.38 10.22 -3.48
N LEU A 101 9.29 10.18 -4.25
CA LEU A 101 8.62 8.93 -4.64
C LEU A 101 9.53 8.04 -5.51
N VAL A 102 10.33 8.62 -6.40
CA VAL A 102 11.34 7.86 -7.16
C VAL A 102 12.37 7.23 -6.23
N ASN A 103 12.87 7.98 -5.24
CA ASN A 103 13.82 7.44 -4.25
C ASN A 103 13.19 6.32 -3.41
N ALA A 104 11.93 6.48 -2.99
CA ALA A 104 11.19 5.46 -2.26
C ALA A 104 10.99 4.19 -3.11
N ALA A 105 10.72 4.33 -4.40
CA ALA A 105 10.63 3.21 -5.33
C ALA A 105 11.98 2.50 -5.49
N LEU A 106 13.09 3.23 -5.60
CA LEU A 106 14.43 2.64 -5.63
C LEU A 106 14.77 1.90 -4.33
N LEU A 107 14.38 2.43 -3.18
CA LEU A 107 14.49 1.73 -1.90
C LEU A 107 13.69 0.43 -1.90
N ALA A 108 12.51 0.37 -2.52
CA ALA A 108 11.73 -0.85 -2.64
C ALA A 108 12.39 -1.91 -3.56
N LEU A 109 13.21 -1.49 -4.52
CA LEU A 109 13.90 -2.37 -5.48
C LEU A 109 15.28 -2.87 -5.01
N SER A 110 15.91 -2.20 -4.04
CA SER A 110 17.15 -2.66 -3.40
C SER A 110 16.99 -3.98 -2.65
#